data_AF-A0A8I1FR14-F1
#
_entry.id   AF-A0A8I1FR14-F1
#
_cell.length_a   1.000
_cell.length_b   1.000
_cell.length_c   1.000
_cell.angle_alpha   90.00
_cell.angle_beta   90.00
_cell.angle_gamma   90.00
#
_symmetry.space_group_name_H-M   'P 1'
#
loop_
_entity.id
_entity.type
_entity.pdbx_description
1 polymer ?
#
loop_
_entity_poly.entity_id
_entity_poly.type
_entity_poly.pdbx_seq_one_letter_code
_entity_poly.pdbx_strand_id
1 'polypeptide(L)' 'MLSVLGAIDSLPDPTLLKIAKRTGLDKKSVTHMIAQAIEQAGVKISKTGPVYKLDDWGSIIQRTGAKMVLEGS' A
#
# COMPACT_ATOMS: atom_id res chain seq x y z
N MET A 1 -1.69 -1.76 -7.53
CA MET A 1 -0.99 -0.73 -6.72
C MET A 1 -1.78 -0.37 -5.45
N LEU A 2 -3.01 0.16 -5.54
CA LEU A 2 -3.82 0.53 -4.36
C LEU A 2 -4.10 -0.62 -3.38
N SER A 3 -4.35 -1.84 -3.86
CA SER A 3 -4.65 -2.99 -2.99
C SER A 3 -3.49 -3.34 -2.05
N VAL A 4 -2.24 -3.14 -2.49
CA VAL A 4 -1.04 -3.38 -1.67
C VAL A 4 -0.89 -2.29 -0.61
N LEU A 5 -1.10 -1.03 -0.96
CA LEU A 5 -1.07 0.09 0.00
C LEU A 5 -2.17 -0.05 1.05
N GLY A 6 -3.40 -0.36 0.62
CA GLY A 6 -4.53 -0.61 1.53
C GLY A 6 -4.27 -1.81 2.44
N ALA A 7 -3.61 -2.86 1.95
CA ALA A 7 -3.21 -3.98 2.80
C ALA A 7 -2.12 -3.58 3.82
N ILE A 8 -1.18 -2.71 3.45
CA ILE A 8 -0.17 -2.19 4.40
C ILE A 8 -0.84 -1.37 5.49
N ASP A 9 -1.79 -0.50 5.13
CA ASP A 9 -2.52 0.38 6.06
C ASP A 9 -3.48 -0.39 6.97
N SER A 10 -4.13 -1.43 6.46
CA SER A 10 -5.18 -2.17 7.20
C SER A 10 -4.64 -3.27 8.12
N LEU A 11 -3.40 -3.71 7.95
CA LEU A 11 -2.82 -4.79 8.75
C LEU A 11 -2.07 -4.19 9.95
N PRO A 12 -2.17 -4.78 11.16
CA PRO A 12 -1.44 -4.28 12.33
C PRO A 12 0.08 -4.51 12.23
N ASP A 13 0.50 -5.59 11.58
CA ASP A 13 1.91 -5.88 11.27
C ASP A 13 2.02 -6.33 9.80
N PRO A 14 1.98 -5.41 8.82
CA PRO A 14 2.01 -5.76 7.41
C PRO A 14 3.41 -6.28 7.04
N THR A 15 3.64 -7.57 7.23
CA THR A 15 4.82 -8.24 6.69
C THR A 15 4.60 -8.59 5.22
N LEU A 16 5.69 -8.77 4.47
CA LEU A 16 5.60 -9.15 3.05
C LEU A 16 4.70 -10.38 2.83
N LEU A 17 4.74 -11.34 3.75
CA LEU A 17 3.90 -12.54 3.70
C LEU A 17 2.42 -12.24 3.99
N LYS A 18 2.13 -11.39 4.98
CA LYS A 18 0.75 -11.02 5.33
C LYS A 18 0.10 -10.17 4.24
N ILE A 19 0.86 -9.23 3.66
CA ILE A 19 0.42 -8.42 2.53
C ILE A 19 0.11 -9.32 1.33
N ALA A 20 1.04 -10.20 0.95
CA ALA A 20 0.85 -11.18 -0.13
C ALA A 20 -0.42 -12.02 0.06
N LYS A 21 -0.63 -12.57 1.27
CA LYS A 21 -1.85 -13.33 1.60
C LYS A 21 -3.11 -12.48 1.51
N ARG A 22 -3.08 -11.23 1.98
CA ARG A 22 -4.24 -10.33 1.99
C ARG A 22 -4.63 -9.87 0.59
N THR A 23 -3.65 -9.61 -0.27
CA THR A 23 -3.88 -9.15 -1.64
C THR A 23 -4.04 -10.30 -2.64
N GLY A 24 -3.76 -11.54 -2.24
CA GLY A 24 -3.75 -12.70 -3.14
C GLY A 24 -2.58 -12.69 -4.14
N LEU A 25 -1.53 -11.92 -3.87
CA LEU A 25 -0.38 -11.75 -4.75
C LEU A 25 0.81 -12.53 -4.21
N ASP A 26 1.73 -12.92 -5.09
CA ASP A 26 3.03 -13.43 -4.69
C ASP A 26 3.96 -12.31 -4.17
N LYS A 27 4.97 -12.70 -3.38
CA LYS A 27 5.89 -11.75 -2.71
C LYS A 27 6.65 -10.85 -3.70
N LYS A 28 6.95 -11.35 -4.89
CA LYS A 28 7.67 -10.60 -5.93
C LYS A 28 6.78 -9.49 -6.48
N SER A 29 5.54 -9.82 -6.81
CA SER A 29 4.50 -8.87 -7.22
C SER A 29 4.24 -7.80 -6.17
N VAL A 30 4.12 -8.17 -4.89
CA VAL A 30 3.97 -7.19 -3.79
C VAL A 30 5.16 -6.23 -3.72
N THR A 31 6.39 -6.76 -3.77
CA THR A 31 7.61 -5.93 -3.69
C THR A 31 7.69 -4.97 -4.88
N HIS A 32 7.38 -5.45 -6.09
CA HIS A 32 7.33 -4.62 -7.29
C HIS A 32 6.28 -3.52 -7.17
N MET A 33 5.07 -3.83 -6.69
CA MET A 33 4.02 -2.84 -6.51
C MET A 33 4.36 -1.78 -5.45
N ILE A 34 5.06 -2.17 -4.37
CA ILE A 34 5.57 -1.22 -3.36
C ILE A 34 6.57 -0.26 -4.01
N ALA A 35 7.55 -0.77 -4.76
CA ALA A 35 8.53 0.05 -5.45
C ALA A 35 7.87 1.02 -6.45
N GLN A 36 6.96 0.50 -7.29
CA GLN A 36 6.22 1.34 -8.23
C GLN A 36 5.37 2.40 -7.52
N ALA A 37 4.77 2.11 -6.36
CA ALA A 37 3.99 3.09 -5.60
C ALA A 37 4.85 4.23 -5.04
N ILE A 38 6.09 3.93 -4.64
CA ILE A 38 7.04 4.93 -4.21
C ILE A 38 7.47 5.78 -5.42
N GLU A 39 7.87 5.14 -6.52
CA GLU A 39 8.43 5.81 -7.70
C GLU A 39 7.40 6.62 -8.50
N GLN A 40 6.23 6.04 -8.79
CA GLN A 40 5.23 6.65 -9.69
C GLN A 40 4.29 7.61 -8.97
N ALA A 41 4.16 7.45 -7.67
CA ALA A 41 3.05 7.99 -6.91
C ALA A 41 3.50 8.81 -5.69
N GLY A 42 4.80 8.80 -5.39
CA GLY A 42 5.39 9.57 -4.30
C GLY A 42 5.00 9.07 -2.91
N VAL A 43 4.53 7.83 -2.80
CA VAL A 43 4.14 7.21 -1.53
C VAL A 43 5.39 7.01 -0.66
N LYS A 44 5.29 7.30 0.65
CA LYS A 44 6.34 7.00 1.61
C LYS A 44 5.99 5.75 2.39
N ILE A 45 6.78 4.70 2.21
CA ILE A 45 6.68 3.46 2.97
C ILE A 45 7.98 3.25 3.72
N SER A 46 7.91 3.23 5.05
CA SER A 46 9.03 2.80 5.89
C SER A 46 8.99 1.30 6.13
N LYS A 47 10.15 0.70 6.37
CA LYS A 47 10.25 -0.70 6.77
C LYS A 47 11.00 -0.80 8.09
N THR A 48 10.33 -1.31 9.10
CA THR A 48 10.92 -1.57 10.43
C THR A 48 11.02 -3.08 10.63
N GLY A 49 12.23 -3.61 10.44
CA GLY A 49 12.46 -5.06 10.44
C GLY A 49 11.65 -5.77 9.34
N PRO A 50 10.77 -6.73 9.66
CA PRO A 50 9.93 -7.43 8.68
C PRO A 50 8.62 -6.70 8.35
N VAL A 51 8.33 -5.59 9.03
CA VAL A 51 7.04 -4.89 8.96
C VAL A 51 7.16 -3.64 8.09
N TYR A 52 6.23 -3.49 7.16
CA TYR A 52 6.08 -2.27 6.36
C TYR A 52 5.21 -1.26 7.11
N LYS A 53 5.35 0.02 6.82
CA LYS A 53 4.47 1.05 7.36
C LYS A 53 4.24 2.08 6.28
N LEU A 54 2.98 2.40 6.04
CA LEU A 54 2.61 3.46 5.14
C LEU A 54 2.64 4.77 5.93
N ASP A 55 3.65 5.60 5.69
CA ASP A 55 3.81 6.89 6.38
C ASP A 55 3.16 8.04 5.60
N ASP A 56 3.12 7.95 4.26
CA ASP A 56 2.47 8.95 3.43
C ASP A 56 1.93 8.30 2.15
N TRP A 57 0.70 8.62 1.76
CA TRP A 57 0.07 8.08 0.55
C TRP A 57 0.53 8.76 -0.74
N GLY A 58 1.41 9.76 -0.64
CA GLY A 58 1.91 10.54 -1.76
C GLY A 58 0.82 11.33 -2.46
N SER A 59 1.14 11.80 -3.66
CA SER A 59 0.22 12.56 -4.51
C SER A 59 -0.89 11.71 -5.13
N ILE A 60 -0.96 10.39 -4.84
CA ILE A 60 -2.07 9.51 -5.26
C ILE A 60 -3.41 10.07 -4.82
N ILE A 61 -3.43 10.81 -3.70
CA ILE A 61 -4.65 11.32 -3.10
C ILE A 61 -4.46 12.82 -2.80
N GLN A 62 -4.83 13.69 -3.74
CA GLN A 62 -5.57 14.87 -3.27
C GLN A 62 -6.73 14.31 -2.45
N ARG A 63 -6.64 14.40 -1.11
CA ARG A 63 -7.45 13.76 -0.04
C ARG A 63 -8.95 13.55 -0.33
N THR A 64 -9.50 14.31 -1.27
CA THR A 64 -10.88 14.30 -1.74
C THR A 64 -11.23 13.12 -2.66
N GLY A 65 -10.32 12.66 -3.52
CA GLY A 65 -10.65 11.67 -4.58
C GLY A 65 -10.86 10.24 -4.07
N ALA A 66 -10.09 9.80 -3.08
CA ALA A 66 -10.17 8.40 -2.60
C ALA A 66 -11.30 8.13 -1.61
N LYS A 67 -11.82 9.17 -0.93
CA LYS A 67 -13.03 9.03 -0.13
C LYS A 67 -14.27 8.83 -1.04
N MET A 68 -14.29 9.50 -2.20
CA MET A 68 -15.39 9.42 -3.15
C MET A 68 -15.48 8.07 -3.89
N VAL A 69 -14.37 7.33 -4.03
CA VAL A 69 -14.37 5.98 -4.64
C VAL A 69 -14.84 4.90 -3.67
N LEU A 70 -14.79 5.13 -2.36
CA LEU A 70 -15.26 4.19 -1.34
C LEU A 70 -16.72 4.43 -0.93
N GLU A 71 -17.23 5.66 -1.02
CA GLU A 71 -18.63 6.02 -0.76
C GLU A 71 -19.42 6.16 -2.07
N GLY A 72 -19.40 5.11 -2.90
CA GLY A 72 -19.94 5.08 -4.26
C GLY A 72 -21.24 5.85 -4.49
N SER A 73 -21.32 6.47 -5.67
CA SER A 73 -22.56 6.98 -6.27
C SER A 73 -23.69 5.96 -6.29
#